data_AF-A0A517QII6-F1
#
_entry.id   AF-A0A517QII6-F1
#
_cell.length_a   1.000
_cell.length_b   1.000
_cell.length_c   1.000
_cell.angle_alpha   90.00
_cell.angle_beta   90.00
_cell.angle_gamma   90.00
#
_symmetry.space_group_name_H-M   'P 1'
#
loop_
_entity.id
_entity.type
_entity.pdbx_description
1 polymer ?
#
loop_
_entity_poly.entity_id
_entity_poly.type
_entity_poly.pdbx_seq_one_letter_code
_entity_poly.pdbx_strand_id
1 'polypeptide(L)'
;MTISVEEYFATRKDDRKKETRYLNVINKDSCTSCQSCATVCPVDCIYEVPSSIPGQSYHQIDTSRCIGCQMCYRSPSDSSSVYQLTICPWNAIDMLHNPNVKPAEQSNFLPYWKGSEEDLPWPKIEEYGYQLRLDGEVFLPLGREDLIEIMDWFTKPDWLFSEDGETIAIASVTSGGENKVCYTASEEGHDLLECIFDDWQRIFMD
;
A
#
# COMPACT_ATOMS: atom_id res chain seq x y z
N MET A 1 13.08 -2.73 17.27
CA MET A 1 11.86 -3.45 17.68
C MET A 1 10.75 -2.89 16.82
N THR A 2 10.21 -3.69 15.91
CA THR A 2 8.98 -3.31 15.19
C THR A 2 7.83 -3.31 16.19
N ILE A 3 6.97 -2.30 16.12
CA ILE A 3 5.75 -2.21 16.92
C ILE A 3 4.57 -2.81 16.14
N SER A 4 3.61 -3.43 16.83
CA SER A 4 2.43 -3.98 16.19
C SER A 4 1.59 -2.86 15.58
N VAL A 5 0.72 -3.19 14.63
CA VAL A 5 -0.20 -2.23 14.01
C VAL A 5 -1.06 -1.50 15.05
N GLU A 6 -1.47 -2.12 16.15
CA GLU A 6 -2.18 -1.47 17.26
C GLU A 6 -1.31 -0.40 17.94
N GLU A 7 -0.09 -0.75 18.32
CA GLU A 7 0.85 0.15 18.99
C GLU A 7 1.33 1.28 18.06
N TYR A 8 1.51 0.96 16.78
CA TYR A 8 1.86 1.91 15.74
C TYR A 8 0.82 3.02 15.65
N PHE A 9 -0.46 2.69 15.47
CA PHE A 9 -1.51 3.70 15.35
C PHE A 9 -1.80 4.45 16.65
N ALA A 10 -1.47 3.88 17.81
CA ALA A 10 -1.53 4.59 19.09
C ALA A 10 -0.43 5.65 19.27
N THR A 11 0.74 5.46 18.65
CA THR A 11 1.93 6.33 18.81
C THR A 11 2.36 7.02 17.51
N ARG A 12 1.52 6.93 16.48
CA ARG A 12 1.79 7.42 15.13
C ARG A 12 2.10 8.91 15.13
N LYS A 13 3.18 9.29 14.44
CA LYS A 13 3.56 10.69 14.20
C LYS A 13 2.84 11.26 12.98
N ASP A 14 2.98 12.55 12.76
CA ASP A 14 2.40 13.23 11.60
C ASP A 14 2.95 12.72 10.26
N ASP A 15 2.19 13.01 9.21
CA ASP A 15 2.51 12.68 7.83
C ASP A 15 3.72 13.44 7.29
N ARG A 16 4.25 12.92 6.18
CA ARG A 16 5.22 13.67 5.41
C ARG A 16 4.59 14.96 4.89
N LYS A 17 5.37 16.04 4.85
CA LYS A 17 4.91 17.34 4.34
C LYS A 17 4.88 17.44 2.80
N LYS A 18 5.61 16.56 2.10
CA LYS A 18 5.78 16.60 0.65
C LYS A 18 5.70 15.20 0.07
N GLU A 19 5.06 15.11 -1.08
CA GLU A 19 5.04 13.87 -1.86
C GLU A 19 6.44 13.45 -2.30
N THR A 20 6.67 12.13 -2.28
CA THR A 20 7.97 11.52 -2.54
C THR A 20 8.00 10.99 -3.94
N ARG A 21 9.17 10.96 -4.59
CA ARG A 21 9.27 10.43 -5.97
C ARG A 21 8.89 8.94 -6.07
N TYR A 22 9.11 8.20 -4.99
CA TYR A 22 8.93 6.76 -4.93
C TYR A 22 7.97 6.38 -3.81
N LEU A 23 7.12 5.41 -4.11
CA LEU A 23 6.26 4.71 -3.17
C LEU A 23 6.87 3.34 -2.88
N ASN A 24 6.83 2.90 -1.62
CA ASN A 24 7.21 1.54 -1.25
C ASN A 24 6.00 0.83 -0.65
N VAL A 25 5.73 -0.38 -1.10
CA VAL A 25 4.65 -1.24 -0.63
C VAL A 25 5.24 -2.63 -0.38
N ILE A 26 4.81 -3.30 0.69
CA ILE A 26 5.25 -4.66 0.97
C ILE A 26 4.27 -5.63 0.31
N ASN A 27 4.77 -6.72 -0.26
CA ASN A 27 3.96 -7.84 -0.66
C ASN A 27 3.84 -8.80 0.53
N LYS A 28 2.63 -8.91 1.07
CA LYS A 28 2.30 -9.77 2.20
C LYS A 28 2.74 -11.22 1.99
N ASP A 29 2.50 -11.79 0.82
CA ASP A 29 2.79 -13.20 0.53
C ASP A 29 4.29 -13.50 0.46
N SER A 30 5.11 -12.48 0.23
CA SER A 30 6.58 -12.59 0.23
C SER A 30 7.22 -12.20 1.57
N CYS A 31 6.47 -11.60 2.50
CA CYS A 31 7.01 -11.06 3.73
C CYS A 31 6.88 -12.03 4.91
N THR A 32 8.00 -12.34 5.58
CA THR A 32 8.03 -13.28 6.73
C THR A 32 8.10 -12.61 8.10
N SER A 33 7.85 -11.29 8.16
CA SER A 33 8.02 -10.49 9.37
C SER A 33 9.42 -10.52 10.04
N CYS A 34 10.50 -10.53 9.25
CA CYS A 34 11.87 -10.60 9.79
C CYS A 34 12.42 -9.31 10.45
N GLN A 35 11.67 -8.20 10.40
CA GLN A 35 12.01 -6.89 10.98
C GLN A 35 13.23 -6.15 10.39
N SER A 36 13.89 -6.68 9.37
CA SER A 36 15.07 -6.04 8.74
C SER A 36 14.75 -4.66 8.17
N CYS A 37 13.64 -4.52 7.43
CA CYS A 37 13.24 -3.26 6.81
C CYS A 37 12.79 -2.22 7.86
N ALA A 38 12.04 -2.64 8.87
CA ALA A 38 11.54 -1.75 9.91
C ALA A 38 12.69 -1.15 10.74
N THR A 39 13.72 -1.94 11.05
CA THR A 39 14.87 -1.50 11.86
C THR A 39 15.71 -0.41 11.18
N VAL A 40 15.72 -0.36 9.85
CA VAL A 40 16.50 0.64 9.09
C VAL A 40 15.66 1.83 8.63
N CYS A 41 14.36 1.83 8.86
CA CYS A 41 13.47 2.89 8.39
C CYS A 41 13.76 4.19 9.17
N PRO A 42 14.24 5.27 8.53
CA PRO A 42 14.65 6.49 9.26
C PRO A 42 13.48 7.30 9.84
N VAL A 43 12.24 6.96 9.47
CA VAL A 43 11.01 7.64 9.90
C VAL A 43 10.05 6.72 10.64
N ASP A 44 10.47 5.48 10.94
CA ASP A 44 9.68 4.48 11.67
C ASP A 44 8.24 4.37 11.16
N CYS A 45 8.06 4.19 9.85
CA CYS A 45 6.74 4.11 9.20
C CYS A 45 6.37 2.69 8.74
N ILE A 46 7.07 1.66 9.24
CA ILE A 46 6.84 0.26 8.91
C ILE A 46 6.42 -0.44 10.21
N TYR A 47 5.25 -1.08 10.20
CA TYR A 47 4.67 -1.75 11.36
C TYR A 47 4.37 -3.22 11.04
N GLU A 48 4.26 -4.04 12.07
CA GLU A 48 3.92 -5.46 11.94
C GLU A 48 2.40 -5.64 12.01
N VAL A 49 1.86 -6.43 11.09
CA VAL A 49 0.49 -6.95 11.13
C VAL A 49 0.57 -8.39 11.63
N PRO A 50 0.23 -8.66 12.91
CA PRO A 50 0.37 -9.98 13.49
C PRO A 50 -0.73 -10.93 12.98
N SER A 51 -0.35 -12.16 12.67
CA SER A 51 -1.30 -13.25 12.40
C SER A 51 -1.29 -14.26 13.54
N SER A 52 -2.44 -14.86 13.82
CA SER A 52 -2.55 -16.01 14.73
C SER A 52 -1.93 -17.28 14.14
N ILE A 53 -1.74 -17.31 12.81
CA ILE A 53 -1.14 -18.44 12.10
C ILE A 53 0.38 -18.21 12.02
N PRO A 54 1.20 -19.16 12.53
CA PRO A 54 2.65 -19.04 12.48
C PRO A 54 3.16 -18.81 11.06
N GLY A 55 4.05 -17.81 10.90
CA GLY A 55 4.66 -17.48 9.61
C GLY A 55 3.80 -16.63 8.67
N GLN A 56 2.58 -16.24 9.07
CA GLN A 56 1.71 -15.35 8.29
C GLN A 56 1.68 -13.90 8.80
N SER A 57 2.43 -13.58 9.87
CA SER A 57 2.67 -12.18 10.22
C SER A 57 3.49 -11.54 9.10
N TYR A 58 3.17 -10.30 8.78
CA TYR A 58 3.87 -9.53 7.75
C TYR A 58 4.05 -8.09 8.20
N HIS A 59 4.81 -7.31 7.45
CA HIS A 59 4.94 -5.87 7.70
C HIS A 59 4.16 -5.10 6.65
N GLN A 60 3.63 -3.95 7.03
CA GLN A 60 3.05 -3.01 6.09
C GLN A 60 3.72 -1.64 6.26
N ILE A 61 3.74 -0.86 5.18
CA ILE A 61 4.30 0.49 5.16
C ILE A 61 3.15 1.49 5.23
N ASP A 62 3.21 2.42 6.19
CA ASP A 62 2.38 3.61 6.18
C ASP A 62 2.85 4.53 5.04
N THR A 63 2.19 4.38 3.90
CA THR A 63 2.54 5.08 2.66
C THR A 63 2.49 6.58 2.86
N SER A 64 1.57 7.11 3.67
CA SER A 64 1.42 8.54 4.00
C SER A 64 2.57 9.15 4.84
N ARG A 65 3.34 8.31 5.54
CA ARG A 65 4.57 8.71 6.26
C ARG A 65 5.86 8.32 5.56
N CYS A 66 5.83 7.37 4.64
CA CYS A 66 7.00 6.92 3.91
C CYS A 66 7.65 8.06 3.13
N ILE A 67 8.96 8.25 3.30
CA ILE A 67 9.72 9.30 2.61
C ILE A 67 10.39 8.82 1.30
N GLY A 68 10.11 7.60 0.86
CA GLY A 68 10.68 7.04 -0.38
C GLY A 68 12.21 6.93 -0.38
N CYS A 69 12.84 6.78 0.80
CA CYS A 69 14.31 6.80 0.96
C CYS A 69 15.04 5.53 0.49
N GLN A 70 14.32 4.47 0.11
CA GLN A 70 14.85 3.22 -0.45
C GLN A 70 15.65 2.32 0.51
N MET A 71 15.97 2.81 1.72
CA MET A 71 16.76 2.06 2.71
C MET A 71 16.12 0.73 3.12
N CYS A 72 14.79 0.63 3.10
CA CYS A 72 14.08 -0.62 3.43
C CYS A 72 14.35 -1.74 2.42
N TYR A 73 14.76 -1.40 1.19
CA TYR A 73 15.03 -2.34 0.11
C TYR A 73 16.53 -2.63 -0.05
N ARG A 74 17.36 -1.59 -0.15
CA ARG A 74 18.80 -1.69 -0.43
C ARG A 74 19.59 -0.76 0.48
N SER A 75 20.78 -1.18 0.93
CA SER A 75 21.78 -0.27 1.49
C SER A 75 22.66 0.29 0.35
N PRO A 76 22.53 1.58 -0.03
CA PRO A 76 23.35 2.14 -1.09
C PRO A 76 24.82 2.27 -0.66
N SER A 77 25.07 2.59 0.61
CA SER A 77 26.40 2.80 1.19
C SER A 77 27.24 1.52 1.26
N ASP A 78 26.58 0.37 1.43
CA ASP A 78 27.26 -0.93 1.59
C ASP A 78 27.18 -1.80 0.31
N SER A 79 26.60 -1.26 -0.76
CA SER A 79 26.60 -1.91 -2.08
C SER A 79 27.87 -1.55 -2.86
N SER A 80 28.35 -2.47 -3.70
CA SER A 80 29.46 -2.23 -4.62
C SER A 80 29.02 -2.38 -6.08
N SER A 81 29.96 -2.23 -7.02
CA SER A 81 29.72 -2.54 -8.44
C SER A 81 29.60 -4.05 -8.71
N VAL A 82 29.94 -4.90 -7.74
CA VAL A 82 29.99 -6.37 -7.90
C VAL A 82 28.85 -7.07 -7.14
N TYR A 83 28.38 -6.47 -6.05
CA TYR A 83 27.29 -7.03 -5.24
C TYR A 83 26.38 -5.93 -4.73
N GLN A 84 25.10 -6.26 -4.62
CA GLN A 84 24.06 -5.42 -4.05
C GLN A 84 23.66 -5.97 -2.69
N LEU A 85 23.83 -5.16 -1.64
CA LEU A 85 23.34 -5.52 -0.31
C LEU A 85 21.86 -5.15 -0.19
N THR A 86 21.00 -6.16 -0.24
CA THR A 86 19.57 -6.02 0.01
C THR A 86 19.27 -6.06 1.51
N ILE A 87 18.37 -5.18 1.95
CA ILE A 87 17.90 -5.16 3.34
C ILE A 87 16.75 -6.14 3.53
N CYS A 88 15.84 -6.22 2.56
CA CYS A 88 14.81 -7.25 2.56
C CYS A 88 15.39 -8.55 1.97
N PRO A 89 15.59 -9.61 2.78
CA PRO A 89 16.14 -10.86 2.27
C PRO A 89 15.17 -11.62 1.36
N TRP A 90 13.88 -11.29 1.42
CA TRP A 90 12.80 -11.97 0.69
C TRP A 90 12.37 -11.24 -0.59
N ASN A 91 13.00 -10.11 -0.92
CA ASN A 91 12.58 -9.26 -2.04
C ASN A 91 11.08 -8.91 -1.99
N ALA A 92 10.54 -8.70 -0.77
CA ALA A 92 9.11 -8.48 -0.53
C ALA A 92 8.68 -7.01 -0.63
N ILE A 93 9.55 -6.11 -1.08
CA ILE A 93 9.24 -4.67 -1.14
C ILE A 93 9.21 -4.25 -2.60
N ASP A 94 8.04 -3.82 -3.03
CA ASP A 94 7.84 -3.19 -4.31
C ASP A 94 8.09 -1.69 -4.18
N MET A 95 8.90 -1.17 -5.11
CA MET A 95 9.12 0.25 -5.24
C MET A 95 8.61 0.74 -6.58
N LEU A 96 7.79 1.77 -6.52
CA LEU A 96 7.01 2.28 -7.65
C LEU A 96 7.26 3.77 -7.81
N HIS A 97 6.97 4.28 -9.01
CA HIS A 97 6.89 5.72 -9.21
C HIS A 97 5.64 6.23 -8.49
N ASN A 98 5.79 7.28 -7.69
CA ASN A 98 4.66 7.82 -6.95
C ASN A 98 3.72 8.57 -7.93
N PRO A 99 2.49 8.08 -8.13
CA PRO A 99 1.53 8.73 -9.02
C PRO A 99 1.19 10.16 -8.57
N ASN A 100 1.31 10.48 -7.27
CA ASN A 100 1.05 11.82 -6.75
C ASN A 100 2.09 12.87 -7.15
N VAL A 101 3.28 12.46 -7.62
CA VAL A 101 4.34 13.38 -8.09
C VAL A 101 4.34 13.48 -9.60
N LYS A 102 4.15 12.35 -10.28
CA LYS A 102 4.13 12.27 -11.74
C LYS A 102 2.96 11.38 -12.16
N PRO A 103 1.72 11.92 -12.16
CA PRO A 103 0.55 11.15 -12.56
C PRO A 103 0.65 10.78 -14.04
N ALA A 104 0.07 9.64 -14.40
CA ALA A 104 -0.16 9.29 -15.78
C ALA A 104 -1.15 10.26 -16.43
N GLU A 105 -1.19 10.31 -17.77
CA GLU A 105 -2.18 11.13 -18.48
C GLU A 105 -3.61 10.66 -18.19
N GLN A 106 -3.78 9.36 -17.99
CA GLN A 106 -5.04 8.72 -17.63
C GLN A 106 -4.79 7.71 -16.52
N SER A 107 -5.69 7.66 -15.54
CA SER A 107 -5.62 6.68 -14.47
C SER A 107 -5.98 5.28 -14.96
N ASN A 108 -5.31 4.27 -14.41
CA ASN A 108 -5.64 2.87 -14.68
C ASN A 108 -7.03 2.49 -14.16
N PHE A 109 -7.56 3.22 -13.17
CA PHE A 109 -8.89 2.99 -12.61
C PHE A 109 -10.02 3.59 -13.47
N LEU A 110 -9.71 4.56 -14.34
CA LEU A 110 -10.74 5.32 -15.06
C LEU A 110 -11.65 4.43 -15.94
N PRO A 111 -11.16 3.43 -16.69
CA PRO A 111 -12.02 2.54 -17.48
C PRO A 111 -13.03 1.75 -16.64
N TYR A 112 -12.69 1.48 -15.38
CA TYR A 112 -13.45 0.64 -14.47
C TYR A 112 -14.45 1.43 -13.62
N TRP A 113 -14.35 2.75 -13.54
CA TRP A 113 -15.28 3.56 -12.78
C TRP A 113 -16.60 3.81 -13.53
N LYS A 114 -17.74 3.51 -12.90
CA LYS A 114 -19.11 3.73 -13.43
C LYS A 114 -19.98 4.64 -12.54
N GLY A 115 -19.40 5.23 -11.50
CA GLY A 115 -20.12 6.14 -10.62
C GLY A 115 -20.40 7.49 -11.28
N SER A 116 -21.20 8.32 -10.61
CA SER A 116 -21.63 9.63 -11.13
C SER A 116 -20.56 10.71 -11.11
N GLU A 117 -19.50 10.52 -10.33
CA GLU A 117 -18.44 11.49 -10.11
C GLU A 117 -17.35 11.35 -11.17
N GLU A 118 -16.90 12.45 -11.78
CA GLU A 118 -15.95 12.42 -12.90
C GLU A 118 -14.50 12.69 -12.46
N ASP A 119 -14.30 13.45 -11.39
CA ASP A 119 -12.98 13.92 -10.94
C ASP A 119 -12.61 13.29 -9.58
N LEU A 120 -12.27 12.01 -9.63
CA LEU A 120 -11.79 11.29 -8.44
C LEU A 120 -10.31 11.62 -8.19
N PRO A 121 -9.83 11.48 -6.94
CA PRO A 121 -8.42 11.67 -6.58
C PRO A 121 -7.56 10.50 -7.09
N TRP A 122 -7.47 10.35 -8.41
CA TRP A 122 -6.86 9.21 -9.10
C TRP A 122 -5.47 8.83 -8.60
N PRO A 123 -4.53 9.77 -8.37
CA PRO A 123 -3.20 9.40 -7.90
C PRO A 123 -3.20 8.75 -6.51
N LYS A 124 -4.12 9.16 -5.63
CA LYS A 124 -4.28 8.57 -4.30
C LYS A 124 -5.00 7.23 -4.37
N ILE A 125 -5.98 7.09 -5.27
CA ILE A 125 -6.62 5.80 -5.55
C ILE A 125 -5.58 4.81 -6.09
N GLU A 126 -4.67 5.22 -6.96
CA GLU A 126 -3.60 4.35 -7.45
C GLU A 126 -2.62 3.94 -6.34
N GLU A 127 -2.21 4.87 -5.48
CA GLU A 127 -1.34 4.60 -4.33
C GLU A 127 -1.94 3.53 -3.39
N TYR A 128 -3.19 3.72 -2.95
CA TYR A 128 -3.83 2.81 -2.00
C TYR A 128 -4.41 1.56 -2.67
N GLY A 129 -4.83 1.66 -3.93
CA GLY A 129 -5.28 0.51 -4.71
C GLY A 129 -4.16 -0.50 -4.93
N TYR A 130 -2.94 -0.04 -5.19
CA TYR A 130 -1.78 -0.94 -5.29
C TYR A 130 -1.45 -1.59 -3.93
N GLN A 131 -1.63 -0.84 -2.83
CA GLN A 131 -1.46 -1.41 -1.49
C GLN A 131 -2.51 -2.47 -1.18
N LEU A 132 -3.79 -2.19 -1.47
CA LEU A 132 -4.87 -3.17 -1.34
C LEU A 132 -4.61 -4.42 -2.17
N ARG A 133 -4.08 -4.27 -3.39
CA ARG A 133 -3.72 -5.39 -4.25
C ARG A 133 -2.71 -6.33 -3.56
N LEU A 134 -1.61 -5.78 -3.05
CA LEU A 134 -0.52 -6.60 -2.51
C LEU A 134 -0.77 -7.16 -1.11
N ASP A 135 -1.45 -6.41 -0.26
CA ASP A 135 -1.64 -6.78 1.15
C ASP A 135 -3.01 -7.43 1.39
N GLY A 136 -3.99 -7.19 0.50
CA GLY A 136 -5.40 -7.52 0.67
C GLY A 136 -6.11 -6.64 1.70
N GLU A 137 -5.36 -5.85 2.48
CA GLU A 137 -5.90 -4.98 3.51
C GLU A 137 -5.05 -3.71 3.71
N VAL A 138 -5.70 -2.62 4.08
CA VAL A 138 -5.06 -1.32 4.36
C VAL A 138 -5.55 -0.81 5.70
N PHE A 139 -4.60 -0.49 6.59
CA PHE A 139 -4.89 0.15 7.87
C PHE A 139 -4.62 1.65 7.80
N LEU A 140 -5.60 2.45 8.26
CA LEU A 140 -5.49 3.90 8.35
C LEU A 140 -5.77 4.40 9.77
N PRO A 141 -5.20 5.54 10.18
CA PRO A 141 -5.53 6.14 11.48
C PRO A 141 -6.93 6.75 11.45
N LEU A 142 -7.73 6.55 12.49
CA LEU A 142 -9.10 7.07 12.56
C LEU A 142 -9.18 8.61 12.50
N GLY A 143 -8.13 9.31 12.96
CA GLY A 143 -8.08 10.77 12.94
C GLY A 143 -7.78 11.39 11.57
N ARG A 144 -7.72 10.61 10.49
CA ARG A 144 -7.37 11.07 9.14
C ARG A 144 -8.51 10.86 8.16
N GLU A 145 -9.51 11.71 8.31
CA GLU A 145 -10.69 11.77 7.46
C GLU A 145 -10.31 11.90 5.98
N ASP A 146 -9.26 12.65 5.65
CA ASP A 146 -8.77 12.81 4.28
C ASP A 146 -8.31 11.49 3.65
N LEU A 147 -7.72 10.57 4.42
CA LEU A 147 -7.32 9.24 3.92
C LEU A 147 -8.50 8.26 3.89
N ILE A 148 -9.40 8.38 4.88
CA ILE A 148 -10.64 7.60 4.95
C ILE A 148 -11.51 7.90 3.73
N GLU A 149 -11.66 9.18 3.37
CA GLU A 149 -12.39 9.61 2.17
C GLU A 149 -11.81 8.99 0.88
N ILE A 150 -10.49 8.80 0.80
CA ILE A 150 -9.88 8.07 -0.33
C ILE A 150 -10.30 6.60 -0.32
N MET A 151 -10.22 5.94 0.83
CA MET A 151 -10.54 4.52 0.93
C MET A 151 -12.03 4.22 0.75
N ASP A 152 -12.90 5.17 1.09
CA ASP A 152 -14.35 5.04 0.92
C ASP A 152 -14.75 4.92 -0.55
N TRP A 153 -13.96 5.41 -1.51
CA TRP A 153 -14.20 5.17 -2.94
C TRP A 153 -14.16 3.68 -3.30
N PHE A 154 -13.29 2.90 -2.65
CA PHE A 154 -13.23 1.46 -2.87
C PHE A 154 -14.44 0.71 -2.29
N THR A 155 -15.18 1.33 -1.37
CA THR A 155 -16.40 0.74 -0.78
C THR A 155 -17.66 0.99 -1.59
N LYS A 156 -17.59 1.87 -2.60
CA LYS A 156 -18.72 2.15 -3.49
C LYS A 156 -18.88 1.01 -4.51
N PRO A 157 -20.11 0.50 -4.74
CA PRO A 157 -20.36 -0.59 -5.67
C PRO A 157 -20.41 -0.13 -7.13
N ASP A 158 -19.49 0.74 -7.53
CA ASP A 158 -19.48 1.45 -8.83
C ASP A 158 -18.29 1.02 -9.72
N TRP A 159 -17.57 -0.03 -9.33
CA TRP A 159 -16.41 -0.53 -10.07
C TRP A 159 -16.82 -1.66 -11.01
N LEU A 160 -16.70 -1.43 -12.31
CA LEU A 160 -16.99 -2.42 -13.36
C LEU A 160 -16.10 -3.64 -13.20
N PHE A 161 -16.73 -4.80 -13.02
CA PHE A 161 -16.07 -6.08 -12.87
C PHE A 161 -16.18 -6.97 -14.12
N SER A 162 -17.33 -6.95 -14.79
CA SER A 162 -17.59 -7.81 -15.95
C SER A 162 -18.04 -7.04 -17.19
N GLU A 163 -17.87 -7.64 -18.36
CA GLU A 163 -18.32 -7.08 -19.64
C GLU A 163 -19.84 -6.90 -19.71
N ASP A 164 -20.59 -7.66 -18.91
CA ASP A 164 -22.05 -7.59 -18.81
C ASP A 164 -22.53 -6.34 -18.04
N GLY A 165 -21.60 -5.53 -17.53
CA GLY A 165 -21.90 -4.29 -16.82
C GLY A 165 -22.08 -4.46 -15.31
N GLU A 166 -21.68 -5.61 -14.75
CA GLU A 166 -21.73 -5.84 -13.30
C GLU A 166 -20.72 -4.93 -12.58
N THR A 167 -21.17 -4.29 -11.51
CA THR A 167 -20.32 -3.43 -10.67
C THR A 167 -20.21 -3.99 -9.25
N ILE A 168 -19.04 -3.81 -8.65
CA ILE A 168 -18.70 -4.29 -7.32
C ILE A 168 -18.12 -3.18 -6.46
N ALA A 169 -18.09 -3.39 -5.16
CA ALA A 169 -17.21 -2.67 -4.26
C ALA A 169 -15.89 -3.44 -4.17
N ILE A 170 -14.76 -2.75 -4.32
CA ILE A 170 -13.42 -3.37 -4.27
C ILE A 170 -13.08 -3.77 -2.83
N ALA A 171 -13.47 -2.97 -1.84
CA ALA A 171 -13.14 -3.19 -0.45
C ALA A 171 -14.32 -2.94 0.49
N SER A 172 -14.21 -3.45 1.70
CA SER A 172 -15.17 -3.20 2.78
C SER A 172 -14.44 -2.91 4.09
N VAL A 173 -15.09 -2.19 5.00
CA VAL A 173 -14.55 -1.94 6.34
C VAL A 173 -14.77 -3.19 7.20
N THR A 174 -13.70 -3.86 7.61
CA THR A 174 -13.76 -5.16 8.30
C THR A 174 -13.42 -5.07 9.79
N SER A 175 -12.60 -4.11 10.20
CA SER A 175 -12.30 -3.90 11.62
C SER A 175 -11.91 -2.47 11.93
N GLY A 176 -12.41 -1.95 13.06
CA GLY A 176 -11.99 -0.69 13.65
C GLY A 176 -11.39 -0.96 15.02
N GLY A 177 -10.10 -0.64 15.20
CA GLY A 177 -9.49 -0.56 16.54
C GLY A 177 -9.74 0.82 17.15
N GLU A 178 -9.32 1.05 18.39
CA GLU A 178 -9.50 2.35 19.05
C GLU A 178 -8.87 3.54 18.29
N ASN A 179 -7.80 3.28 17.52
CA ASN A 179 -7.03 4.31 16.81
C ASN A 179 -6.90 4.08 15.30
N LYS A 180 -7.52 3.01 14.76
CA LYS A 180 -7.34 2.60 13.35
C LYS A 180 -8.63 2.08 12.72
N VAL A 181 -8.73 2.19 11.40
CA VAL A 181 -9.71 1.52 10.55
C VAL A 181 -8.98 0.60 9.59
N CYS A 182 -9.56 -0.56 9.30
CA CYS A 182 -9.06 -1.52 8.32
C CYS A 182 -10.08 -1.66 7.18
N TYR A 183 -9.57 -1.52 5.96
CA TYR A 183 -10.27 -1.86 4.74
C TYR A 183 -9.69 -3.15 4.20
N THR A 184 -10.54 -4.11 3.85
CA THR A 184 -10.14 -5.40 3.26
C THR A 184 -10.76 -5.53 1.89
N ALA A 185 -9.95 -5.92 0.90
CA ALA A 185 -10.42 -6.22 -0.45
C ALA A 185 -11.32 -7.46 -0.44
N SER A 186 -12.41 -7.45 -1.21
CA SER A 186 -13.16 -8.67 -1.52
C SER A 186 -12.35 -9.56 -2.48
N GLU A 187 -12.78 -10.81 -2.67
CA GLU A 187 -12.17 -11.70 -3.66
C GLU A 187 -12.28 -11.10 -5.06
N GLU A 188 -13.48 -10.64 -5.45
CA GLU A 188 -13.71 -9.98 -6.74
C GLU A 188 -12.96 -8.64 -6.84
N GLY A 189 -12.83 -7.92 -5.73
CA GLY A 189 -12.07 -6.68 -5.66
C GLY A 189 -10.58 -6.91 -5.88
N HIS A 190 -10.02 -7.96 -5.28
CA HIS A 190 -8.64 -8.37 -5.50
C HIS A 190 -8.40 -8.77 -6.97
N ASP A 191 -9.29 -9.59 -7.55
CA ASP A 191 -9.20 -9.99 -8.96
C ASP A 191 -9.25 -8.77 -9.91
N LEU A 192 -10.11 -7.80 -9.62
CA LEU A 192 -10.18 -6.55 -10.37
C LEU A 192 -8.88 -5.74 -10.24
N LEU A 193 -8.31 -5.65 -9.05
CA LEU A 193 -7.04 -4.94 -8.83
C LEU A 193 -5.88 -5.63 -9.57
N GLU A 194 -5.84 -6.97 -9.64
CA GLU A 194 -4.87 -7.68 -10.47
C GLU A 194 -4.99 -7.28 -11.95
N CYS A 195 -6.20 -7.18 -12.48
CA CYS A 195 -6.41 -6.71 -13.86
C CYS A 195 -5.98 -5.23 -14.06
N ILE A 196 -6.28 -4.35 -13.10
CA ILE A 196 -5.95 -2.92 -13.18
C ILE A 196 -4.42 -2.69 -13.16
N PHE A 197 -3.68 -3.55 -12.46
CA PHE A 197 -2.25 -3.40 -12.22
C PHE A 197 -1.37 -4.44 -12.94
N ASP A 198 -1.91 -5.19 -13.91
CA ASP A 198 -1.19 -6.25 -14.64
C ASP A 198 0.13 -5.72 -15.25
N ASP A 199 0.08 -4.57 -15.91
CA ASP A 199 1.23 -3.92 -16.57
C ASP A 199 1.99 -2.93 -15.66
N TRP A 200 1.72 -2.87 -14.36
CA TRP A 200 2.29 -1.84 -13.50
C TRP A 200 3.77 -2.08 -13.21
N GLN A 201 4.62 -1.10 -13.53
CA GLN A 201 6.07 -1.26 -13.49
C GLN A 201 6.68 -1.02 -12.10
N ARG A 202 7.47 -2.01 -11.65
CA ARG A 202 8.38 -1.91 -10.50
C ARG A 202 9.72 -1.33 -10.94
N ILE A 203 10.36 -0.53 -10.10
CA ILE A 203 11.58 0.23 -10.48
C ILE A 203 12.87 -0.59 -10.35
N PHE A 204 12.93 -1.61 -9.49
CA PHE A 204 14.19 -2.22 -9.06
C PHE A 204 14.27 -3.75 -9.22
N MET A 205 13.50 -4.33 -10.14
CA MET A 205 13.57 -5.77 -10.45
C MET A 205 14.29 -6.08 -11.79
N ASP A 206 15.26 -5.24 -12.16
CA ASP A 206 16.21 -5.49 -13.26
C ASP A 206 17.57 -5.98 -12.72
#